data_AF-A0A5D0S4I6-F1
#
_entry.id   AF-A0A5D0S4I6-F1
#
_cell.length_a   1.000
_cell.length_b   1.000
_cell.length_c   1.000
_cell.angle_alpha   90.00
_cell.angle_beta   90.00
_cell.angle_gamma   90.00
#
_symmetry.space_group_name_H-M   'P 1'
#
loop_
_entity.id
_entity.type
_entity.pdbx_description
1 polymer ?
#
loop_
_entity_poly.entity_id
_entity_poly.type
_entity_poly.pdbx_seq_one_letter_code
_entity_poly.pdbx_strand_id
1 'polypeptide(L)'
;SLRILVATEVAARGIDVNDIEAVFNYDVPQDSEYYVHRIGRTGRAGKSGKAFTFAYGRSVRRLRDIERYTRIKMKKIHVPSNEEINSRFQEKFLNNVREVLEKGNLEKYETLITKLMEEDYSPIKIASALLKITMNDHLVEENSEEIPSTGVMTKLFVNVGKKHSVRVGDLVGAVTGETGLPGKVLGDIKMLKKHSYIEVESNQVNSVLNALNNCNIKGNKIKAELSRAI
;
A
#
# COMPACT_ATOMS: atom_id res chain seq x y z
N SER A 1 -19.03 16.82 11.27
CA SER A 1 -17.64 17.30 11.39
C SER A 1 -16.85 16.83 10.17
N LEU A 2 -16.27 17.74 9.39
CA LEU A 2 -15.39 17.39 8.27
C LEU A 2 -13.98 17.19 8.81
N ARG A 3 -13.43 15.98 8.65
CA ARG A 3 -12.08 15.63 9.11
C ARG A 3 -11.00 15.88 8.04
N ILE A 4 -11.40 15.92 6.77
CA ILE A 4 -10.50 16.04 5.61
C ILE A 4 -11.15 16.99 4.60
N LEU A 5 -10.35 17.93 4.07
CA LEU A 5 -10.74 18.80 2.96
C LEU A 5 -9.77 18.58 1.79
N VAL A 6 -10.31 18.42 0.60
CA VAL A 6 -9.54 18.32 -0.65
C VAL A 6 -9.80 19.56 -1.48
N ALA A 7 -8.75 20.25 -1.92
CA ALA A 7 -8.86 21.48 -2.69
C ALA A 7 -7.75 21.59 -3.75
N THR A 8 -8.08 22.22 -4.87
CA THR A 8 -7.10 22.68 -5.87
C THR A 8 -6.62 24.10 -5.55
N GLU A 9 -5.54 24.56 -6.18
CA GLU A 9 -5.01 25.92 -5.94
C GLU A 9 -6.03 27.03 -6.26
N VAL A 10 -6.89 26.81 -7.26
CA VAL A 10 -7.94 27.76 -7.63
C VAL A 10 -9.05 27.76 -6.59
N ALA A 11 -9.51 26.57 -6.18
CA ALA A 11 -10.57 26.43 -5.20
C ALA A 11 -10.14 26.88 -3.80
N ALA A 12 -8.85 26.78 -3.45
CA ALA A 12 -8.33 27.18 -2.15
C ALA A 12 -8.24 28.71 -1.96
N ARG A 13 -8.34 29.50 -3.03
CA ARG A 13 -8.39 30.98 -2.95
C ARG A 13 -9.79 31.41 -2.50
N GLY A 14 -9.87 31.97 -1.29
CA GLY A 14 -11.13 32.48 -0.72
C GLY A 14 -11.81 31.52 0.27
N ILE A 15 -11.29 30.30 0.45
CA ILE A 15 -11.73 29.44 1.55
C ILE A 15 -10.86 29.75 2.78
N ASP A 16 -11.50 30.19 3.86
CA ASP A 16 -10.82 30.45 5.14
C ASP A 16 -10.61 29.14 5.91
N VAL A 17 -9.64 28.36 5.45
CA VAL A 17 -9.23 27.10 6.12
C VAL A 17 -7.90 27.33 6.80
N ASN A 18 -7.97 27.64 8.09
CA ASN A 18 -6.81 27.89 8.93
C ASN A 18 -6.78 26.91 10.12
N ASP A 19 -5.60 26.77 10.72
CA ASP A 19 -5.38 25.98 11.94
C ASP A 19 -5.64 24.47 11.79
N ILE A 20 -5.23 23.91 10.64
CA ILE A 20 -5.28 22.45 10.42
C ILE A 20 -4.03 21.76 10.97
N GLU A 21 -4.19 20.53 11.47
CA GLU A 21 -3.09 19.75 12.07
C GLU A 21 -2.03 19.35 11.02
N ALA A 22 -2.47 19.07 9.79
CA ALA A 22 -1.59 18.61 8.73
C ALA A 22 -2.03 19.09 7.35
N VAL A 23 -1.05 19.34 6.48
CA VAL A 23 -1.21 19.64 5.06
C VAL A 23 -0.60 18.51 4.25
N PHE A 24 -1.34 18.00 3.26
CA PHE A 24 -0.85 17.00 2.31
C PHE A 24 -0.83 17.59 0.90
N ASN A 25 0.37 17.81 0.34
CA ASN A 25 0.53 18.13 -1.07
C ASN A 25 0.47 16.83 -1.87
N TYR A 26 -0.69 16.54 -2.45
CA TYR A 26 -0.87 15.38 -3.32
C TYR A 26 0.02 15.48 -4.57
N ASP A 27 0.07 16.67 -5.18
CA ASP A 27 1.02 17.01 -6.23
C ASP A 27 2.01 18.07 -5.74
N VAL A 28 3.28 17.93 -6.14
CA VAL A 28 4.31 18.94 -5.91
C VAL A 28 3.88 20.25 -6.59
N PRO A 29 3.79 21.37 -5.85
CA PRO A 29 3.45 22.68 -6.41
C PRO A 29 4.36 23.05 -7.58
N GLN A 30 3.82 23.79 -8.56
CA GLN A 30 4.61 24.24 -9.72
C GLN A 30 5.69 25.24 -9.30
N ASP A 31 5.36 26.13 -8.36
CA ASP A 31 6.26 27.16 -7.85
C ASP A 31 6.42 27.10 -6.33
N SER A 32 7.58 27.56 -5.86
CA SER A 32 7.94 27.51 -4.44
C SER A 32 7.09 28.42 -3.55
N GLU A 33 6.55 29.52 -4.10
CA GLU A 33 5.65 30.41 -3.36
C GLU A 33 4.31 29.72 -3.06
N TYR A 34 3.76 28.96 -4.01
CA TYR A 34 2.56 28.16 -3.80
C TYR A 34 2.77 27.10 -2.71
N TYR A 35 3.95 26.48 -2.66
CA TYR A 35 4.29 25.56 -1.58
C TYR A 35 4.19 26.23 -0.21
N VAL A 36 4.79 27.43 -0.04
CA VAL A 36 4.74 28.18 1.23
C VAL A 36 3.29 28.54 1.60
N HIS A 37 2.48 28.99 0.64
CA HIS A 37 1.07 29.30 0.89
C HIS A 37 0.22 28.09 1.31
N ARG A 38 0.52 26.90 0.75
CA ARG A 38 -0.15 25.65 1.11
C ARG A 38 0.23 25.20 2.52
N ILE A 39 1.53 25.13 2.84
CA ILE A 39 1.97 24.67 4.17
C ILE A 39 1.67 25.69 5.27
N GLY A 40 1.55 26.98 4.94
CA GLY A 40 1.15 28.05 5.87
C GLY A 40 -0.29 27.95 6.41
N ARG A 41 -1.02 26.87 6.07
CA ARG A 41 -2.33 26.54 6.65
C ARG A 41 -2.23 25.77 7.98
N THR A 42 -1.08 25.15 8.26
CA THR A 42 -0.79 24.48 9.53
C THR A 42 0.22 25.28 10.37
N GLY A 43 0.42 24.89 11.64
CA GLY A 43 1.46 25.45 12.51
C GLY A 43 1.30 26.93 12.87
N ARG A 44 0.06 27.40 13.04
CA ARG A 44 -0.26 28.81 13.38
C ARG A 44 -0.38 29.03 14.87
N ALA A 45 -0.33 30.30 15.30
CA ALA A 45 -0.51 30.72 16.69
C ALA A 45 0.39 29.96 17.70
N GLY A 46 1.63 29.65 17.30
CA GLY A 46 2.60 28.93 18.13
C GLY A 46 2.37 27.41 18.23
N LYS A 47 1.34 26.86 17.57
CA LYS A 47 1.12 25.41 17.51
C LYS A 47 2.09 24.75 16.53
N SER A 48 2.38 23.46 16.76
CA SER A 48 3.09 22.64 15.77
C SER A 48 2.15 22.22 14.64
N GLY A 49 2.73 22.02 13.46
CA GLY A 49 2.01 21.62 12.26
C GLY A 49 2.84 20.66 11.41
N LYS A 50 2.19 19.82 10.62
CA LYS A 50 2.87 18.86 9.73
C LYS A 50 2.54 19.14 8.27
N ALA A 51 3.55 19.05 7.41
CA ALA A 51 3.38 19.14 5.97
C ALA A 51 4.03 17.93 5.30
N PHE A 52 3.24 17.22 4.49
CA PHE A 52 3.68 16.07 3.71
C PHE A 52 3.56 16.41 2.23
N THR A 53 4.50 15.94 1.41
CA THR A 53 4.48 16.17 -0.04
C THR A 53 4.78 14.88 -0.75
N PHE A 54 3.89 14.46 -1.63
CA PHE A 54 4.11 13.32 -2.50
C PHE A 54 4.88 13.78 -3.73
N ALA A 55 5.96 13.07 -4.06
CA ALA A 55 6.82 13.38 -5.18
C ALA A 55 7.28 12.09 -5.86
N TYR A 56 7.07 12.01 -7.16
CA TYR A 56 7.42 10.87 -8.00
C TYR A 56 7.94 11.33 -9.38
N GLY A 57 8.81 10.52 -9.99
CA GLY A 57 9.34 10.77 -11.33
C GLY A 57 9.94 12.18 -11.50
N ARG A 58 9.43 12.93 -12.48
CA ARG A 58 9.94 14.27 -12.84
C ARG A 58 9.65 15.34 -11.78
N SER A 59 8.65 15.15 -10.92
CA SER A 59 8.30 16.12 -9.86
C SER A 59 9.35 16.21 -8.75
N VAL A 60 10.22 15.20 -8.62
CA VAL A 60 11.33 15.20 -7.65
C VAL A 60 12.31 16.36 -7.90
N ARG A 61 12.48 16.80 -9.15
CA ARG A 61 13.31 17.97 -9.47
C ARG A 61 12.71 19.25 -8.89
N ARG A 62 11.40 19.45 -9.06
CA ARG A 62 10.68 20.61 -8.49
C ARG A 62 10.76 20.62 -6.96
N LEU A 63 10.69 19.45 -6.33
CA LEU A 63 10.87 19.35 -4.88
C LEU A 63 12.23 19.91 -4.44
N ARG A 64 13.32 19.62 -5.17
CA ARG A 64 14.65 20.19 -4.89
C ARG A 64 14.69 21.71 -5.08
N ASP A 65 13.94 22.24 -6.03
CA ASP A 65 13.83 23.70 -6.25
C ASP A 65 13.13 24.36 -5.05
N ILE A 66 12.09 23.72 -4.52
CA ILE A 66 11.39 24.14 -3.30
C ILE A 66 12.31 24.06 -2.07
N GLU A 67 13.08 22.99 -1.91
CA GLU A 67 14.07 22.86 -0.82
C GLU A 67 15.12 23.98 -0.87
N ARG A 68 15.61 24.33 -2.07
CA ARG A 68 16.57 25.43 -2.26
C ARG A 68 15.96 26.78 -1.93
N TYR A 69 14.72 27.03 -2.35
CA TYR A 69 14.01 28.26 -2.08
C TYR A 69 13.70 28.44 -0.59
N THR A 70 13.16 27.41 0.05
CA THR A 70 12.79 27.44 1.48
C THR A 70 13.99 27.31 2.40
N ARG A 71 15.14 26.86 1.89
CA ARG A 71 16.36 26.50 2.64
C ARG A 71 16.09 25.40 3.69
N ILE A 72 15.08 24.57 3.47
CA ILE A 72 14.71 23.45 4.33
C ILE A 72 14.91 22.16 3.56
N LYS A 73 15.69 21.25 4.12
CA LYS A 73 15.83 19.89 3.59
C LYS A 73 14.67 19.04 4.08
N MET A 74 13.86 18.53 3.16
CA MET A 74 12.71 17.70 3.49
C MET A 74 13.18 16.28 3.81
N LYS A 75 12.74 15.76 4.97
CA LYS A 75 13.02 14.39 5.37
C LYS A 75 12.17 13.45 4.51
N LYS A 76 12.83 12.62 3.70
CA LYS A 76 12.15 11.51 3.02
C LYS A 76 11.66 10.50 4.06
N ILE A 77 10.38 10.18 4.02
CA ILE A 77 9.75 9.14 4.83
C ILE A 77 9.33 7.97 3.94
N HIS A 78 9.32 6.77 4.49
CA HIS A 78 8.74 5.63 3.81
C HIS A 78 7.21 5.75 3.84
N VAL A 79 6.56 5.31 2.77
CA VAL A 79 5.10 5.14 2.78
C VAL A 79 4.82 3.94 3.68
N PRO A 80 3.94 4.07 4.68
CA PRO A 80 3.70 2.96 5.59
C PRO A 80 3.12 1.76 4.84
N SER A 81 3.52 0.56 5.24
CA SER A 81 2.98 -0.67 4.66
C SER A 81 1.54 -0.92 5.12
N ASN A 82 0.81 -1.75 4.39
CA ASN A 82 -0.54 -2.18 4.82
C ASN A 82 -0.50 -2.84 6.21
N GLU A 83 0.55 -3.61 6.50
CA GLU A 83 0.75 -4.22 7.82
C GLU A 83 0.93 -3.17 8.92
N GLU A 84 1.75 -2.14 8.67
CA GLU A 84 1.95 -1.03 9.60
C GLU A 84 0.66 -0.24 9.83
N ILE A 85 -0.09 0.03 8.76
CA ILE A 85 -1.39 0.71 8.81
C ILE A 85 -2.38 -0.11 9.63
N ASN A 86 -2.53 -1.39 9.32
CA ASN A 86 -3.46 -2.30 10.00
C ASN A 86 -3.10 -2.45 11.48
N SER A 87 -1.81 -2.61 11.80
CA SER A 87 -1.34 -2.69 13.18
C SER A 87 -1.70 -1.43 13.99
N ARG A 88 -1.57 -0.25 13.38
CA ARG A 88 -1.94 1.02 14.03
C ARG A 88 -3.44 1.15 14.25
N PHE A 89 -4.24 0.71 13.29
CA PHE A 89 -5.70 0.69 13.45
C PHE A 89 -6.13 -0.30 14.52
N GLN A 90 -5.56 -1.50 14.54
CA GLN A 90 -5.81 -2.51 15.58
C GLN A 90 -5.44 -2.00 16.97
N GLU A 91 -4.27 -1.38 17.12
CA GLU A 91 -3.82 -0.80 18.38
C GLU A 91 -4.80 0.27 18.90
N LYS A 92 -5.19 1.22 18.04
CA LYS A 92 -6.18 2.26 18.38
C LYS A 92 -7.53 1.67 18.73
N PHE A 93 -7.99 0.68 17.96
CA PHE A 93 -9.27 0.01 18.21
C PHE A 93 -9.28 -0.67 19.57
N LEU A 94 -8.24 -1.45 19.89
CA LEU A 94 -8.13 -2.12 21.19
C LEU A 94 -8.07 -1.13 22.35
N ASN A 95 -7.39 0.02 22.18
CA ASN A 95 -7.38 1.06 23.19
C ASN A 95 -8.78 1.66 23.43
N ASN A 96 -9.54 1.91 22.36
CA ASN A 96 -10.92 2.37 22.49
C ASN A 96 -11.81 1.33 23.20
N VAL A 97 -11.63 0.04 22.89
CA VAL A 97 -12.34 -1.05 23.56
C VAL A 97 -12.01 -1.07 25.05
N ARG A 98 -10.73 -0.93 25.42
CA ARG A 98 -10.32 -0.84 26.83
C ARG A 98 -10.99 0.33 27.56
N GLU A 99 -11.00 1.51 26.95
CA GLU A 99 -11.62 2.70 27.54
C GLU A 99 -13.13 2.50 27.77
N VAL A 100 -13.83 1.86 26.84
CA VAL A 100 -15.26 1.53 26.99
C VAL A 100 -15.49 0.48 28.07
N LEU A 101 -14.64 -0.55 28.14
CA LEU A 101 -14.71 -1.57 29.20
C LEU A 101 -14.52 -0.94 30.59
N GLU A 102 -13.59 0.01 30.74
CA GLU A 102 -13.35 0.73 32.00
C GLU A 102 -14.53 1.65 32.38
N LYS A 103 -15.18 2.28 31.40
CA LYS A 103 -16.35 3.15 31.61
C LYS A 103 -17.63 2.38 31.95
N GLY A 104 -17.69 1.08 31.64
CA GLY A 104 -18.82 0.21 31.95
C GLY A 104 -20.09 0.53 31.14
N ASN A 105 -21.27 0.35 31.75
CA ASN A 105 -22.59 0.49 31.12
C ASN A 105 -22.83 -0.48 29.95
N LEU A 106 -22.42 -1.74 30.12
CA LEU A 106 -22.46 -2.76 29.07
C LEU A 106 -23.69 -3.69 29.13
N GLU A 107 -24.46 -3.64 30.21
CA GLU A 107 -25.59 -4.53 30.51
C GLU A 107 -26.60 -4.66 29.34
N LYS A 108 -26.91 -3.54 28.69
CA LYS A 108 -27.79 -3.52 27.51
C LYS A 108 -27.20 -4.30 26.33
N TYR A 109 -25.90 -4.22 26.12
CA TYR A 109 -25.20 -4.91 25.04
C TYR A 109 -24.97 -6.39 25.40
N GLU A 110 -24.66 -6.70 26.66
CA GLU A 110 -24.55 -8.07 27.16
C GLU A 110 -25.84 -8.84 26.90
N THR A 111 -27.00 -8.23 27.15
CA THR A 111 -28.31 -8.84 26.84
C THR A 111 -28.47 -9.21 25.37
N LEU A 112 -27.92 -8.41 24.44
CA LEU A 112 -27.95 -8.71 23.01
C LEU A 112 -27.02 -9.87 22.65
N ILE A 113 -25.83 -9.91 23.27
CA ILE A 113 -24.87 -11.01 23.08
C ILE A 113 -25.44 -12.32 23.62
N THR A 114 -26.11 -12.30 24.78
CA THR A 114 -26.76 -13.50 25.35
C THR A 114 -27.78 -14.11 24.39
N LYS A 115 -28.59 -13.29 23.71
CA LYS A 115 -29.53 -13.78 22.69
C LYS A 115 -28.83 -14.50 21.54
N LEU A 116 -27.68 -13.98 21.09
CA LEU A 116 -26.89 -14.65 20.05
C LEU A 116 -26.22 -15.93 20.56
N MET A 117 -25.92 -16.01 21.86
CA MET A 117 -25.39 -17.23 22.48
C MET A 117 -26.43 -18.34 22.59
N GLU A 118 -27.72 -18.01 22.64
CA GLU A 118 -28.81 -19.00 22.60
C GLU A 118 -28.87 -19.75 21.25
N GLU A 119 -28.27 -19.19 20.20
CA GLU A 119 -28.15 -19.81 18.86
C GLU A 119 -26.89 -20.69 18.70
N ASP A 120 -26.31 -21.19 19.79
CA ASP A 120 -25.08 -22.02 19.83
C ASP A 120 -23.80 -21.32 19.31
N TYR A 121 -23.78 -19.99 19.26
CA TYR A 121 -22.56 -19.24 18.94
C TYR A 121 -21.71 -18.95 20.19
N SER A 122 -20.42 -19.24 20.10
CA SER A 122 -19.48 -18.89 21.18
C SER A 122 -19.27 -17.37 21.26
N PRO A 123 -19.01 -16.80 22.47
CA PRO A 123 -18.73 -15.38 22.63
C PRO A 123 -17.58 -14.88 21.74
N ILE A 124 -16.56 -15.72 21.54
CA ILE A 124 -15.41 -15.42 20.67
C ILE A 124 -15.87 -15.29 19.22
N LYS A 125 -16.74 -16.18 18.74
CA LYS A 125 -17.25 -16.15 17.37
C LYS A 125 -18.13 -14.92 17.13
N ILE A 126 -18.97 -14.56 18.11
CA ILE A 126 -19.78 -13.33 18.07
C ILE A 126 -18.87 -12.09 18.06
N ALA A 127 -17.89 -12.02 18.97
CA ALA A 127 -16.92 -10.92 19.02
C ALA A 127 -16.12 -10.81 17.72
N SER A 128 -15.76 -11.94 17.10
CA SER A 128 -15.04 -11.98 15.83
C SER A 128 -15.90 -11.45 14.68
N ALA A 129 -17.19 -11.79 14.65
CA ALA A 129 -18.13 -11.28 13.65
C ALA A 129 -18.36 -9.77 13.80
N LEU A 130 -18.57 -9.28 15.02
CA LEU A 130 -18.71 -7.86 15.33
C LEU A 130 -17.42 -7.09 14.99
N LEU A 131 -16.26 -7.66 15.34
CA LEU A 131 -14.96 -7.10 15.00
C LEU A 131 -14.79 -7.02 13.48
N LYS A 132 -15.12 -8.09 12.75
CA LYS A 132 -15.06 -8.11 11.28
C LYS A 132 -15.94 -7.02 10.67
N ILE A 133 -17.18 -6.88 11.10
CA ILE A 133 -18.10 -5.83 10.62
C ILE A 133 -17.53 -4.43 10.90
N THR A 134 -17.00 -4.21 12.10
CA THR A 134 -16.47 -2.90 12.51
C THR A 134 -15.16 -2.57 11.81
N MET A 135 -14.33 -3.58 11.55
CA MET A 135 -13.04 -3.43 10.87
C MET A 135 -13.15 -3.39 9.35
N ASN A 136 -14.26 -3.86 8.74
CA ASN A 136 -14.44 -3.84 7.28
C ASN A 136 -14.42 -2.43 6.67
N ASP A 137 -14.54 -1.38 7.48
CA ASP A 137 -14.48 0.04 7.06
C ASP A 137 -13.06 0.64 7.17
N HIS A 138 -12.11 -0.08 7.78
CA HIS A 138 -10.76 0.42 8.12
C HIS A 138 -9.61 -0.53 7.79
N LEU A 139 -9.90 -1.80 7.55
CA LEU A 139 -8.97 -2.65 6.85
C LEU A 139 -8.92 -2.11 5.43
N VAL A 140 -7.75 -1.61 5.03
CA VAL A 140 -7.37 -1.77 3.63
C VAL A 140 -7.44 -3.27 3.47
N GLU A 141 -8.53 -3.75 2.87
CA GLU A 141 -8.64 -5.16 2.54
C GLU A 141 -7.30 -5.51 1.89
N GLU A 142 -6.75 -6.68 2.21
CA GLU A 142 -6.01 -7.38 1.16
C GLU A 142 -7.03 -7.61 0.07
N ASN A 143 -7.26 -6.56 -0.70
CA ASN A 143 -7.80 -6.60 -2.01
C ASN A 143 -6.78 -7.48 -2.75
N SER A 144 -7.04 -8.77 -2.67
CA SER A 144 -7.22 -9.60 -3.84
C SER A 144 -8.33 -9.04 -4.76
N GLU A 145 -8.52 -7.72 -4.86
CA GLU A 145 -8.79 -7.11 -6.15
C GLU A 145 -7.71 -7.70 -7.05
N GLU A 146 -8.13 -8.57 -7.96
CA GLU A 146 -7.41 -8.77 -9.20
C GLU A 146 -7.00 -7.37 -9.66
N ILE A 147 -5.71 -7.04 -9.47
CA ILE A 147 -5.14 -5.80 -9.96
C ILE A 147 -5.58 -5.73 -11.42
N PRO A 148 -6.33 -4.68 -11.84
CA PRO A 148 -6.96 -4.70 -13.14
C PRO A 148 -5.91 -5.02 -14.18
N SER A 149 -6.11 -6.14 -14.89
CA SER A 149 -5.17 -6.64 -15.87
C SER A 149 -4.91 -5.51 -16.86
N THR A 150 -3.70 -4.98 -16.88
CA THR A 150 -3.39 -3.88 -17.82
C THR A 150 -3.36 -4.39 -19.26
N GLY A 151 -3.29 -5.71 -19.46
CA GLY A 151 -3.15 -6.37 -20.76
C GLY A 151 -1.80 -6.15 -21.42
N VAL A 152 -0.97 -5.24 -20.89
CA VAL A 152 0.36 -4.93 -21.42
C VAL A 152 1.35 -5.91 -20.81
N MET A 153 1.75 -6.89 -21.61
CA MET A 153 2.74 -7.90 -21.22
C MET A 153 4.16 -7.43 -21.49
N THR A 154 5.03 -7.61 -20.50
CA THR A 154 6.48 -7.42 -20.61
C THR A 154 7.18 -8.76 -20.51
N LYS A 155 8.11 -9.00 -21.42
CA LYS A 155 8.87 -10.26 -21.48
C LYS A 155 10.11 -10.20 -20.60
N LEU A 156 10.26 -11.19 -19.73
CA LEU A 156 11.42 -11.39 -18.87
C LEU A 156 12.27 -12.53 -19.40
N PHE A 157 13.59 -12.38 -19.35
CA PHE A 157 14.56 -13.45 -19.52
C PHE A 157 14.84 -14.11 -18.18
N VAL A 158 14.93 -15.44 -18.16
CA VAL A 158 15.30 -16.22 -16.98
C VAL A 158 16.43 -17.18 -17.34
N ASN A 159 17.51 -17.20 -16.56
CA ASN A 159 18.74 -17.94 -16.84
C ASN A 159 18.63 -19.48 -16.80
N VAL A 160 17.47 -20.06 -16.45
CA VAL A 160 17.25 -21.51 -16.38
C VAL A 160 16.31 -22.00 -17.47
N GLY A 161 16.39 -23.30 -17.79
CA GLY A 161 15.63 -23.93 -18.87
C GLY A 161 15.66 -25.45 -18.73
N LYS A 162 15.28 -26.19 -19.78
CA LYS A 162 15.08 -27.66 -19.73
C LYS A 162 16.33 -28.43 -19.27
N LYS A 163 17.54 -27.98 -19.61
CA LYS A 163 18.80 -28.63 -19.17
C LYS A 163 19.05 -28.52 -17.66
N HIS A 164 18.39 -27.58 -16.99
CA HIS A 164 18.48 -27.39 -15.55
C HIS A 164 17.43 -28.21 -14.78
N SER A 165 16.72 -29.12 -15.46
CA SER A 165 15.59 -29.89 -14.91
C SER A 165 14.44 -29.03 -14.37
N VAL A 166 14.38 -27.76 -14.80
CA VAL A 166 13.32 -26.82 -14.47
C VAL A 166 12.15 -26.99 -15.42
N ARG A 167 10.94 -27.10 -14.89
CA ARG A 167 9.68 -27.16 -15.63
C ARG A 167 8.91 -25.85 -15.48
N VAL A 168 7.91 -25.66 -16.34
CA VAL A 168 7.01 -24.48 -16.28
C VAL A 168 6.40 -24.34 -14.89
N GLY A 169 5.88 -25.44 -14.33
CA GLY A 169 5.28 -25.43 -12.99
C GLY A 169 6.25 -25.03 -11.87
N ASP A 170 7.55 -25.27 -12.02
CA ASP A 170 8.54 -24.84 -11.04
C ASP A 170 8.75 -23.32 -11.09
N LEU A 171 8.73 -22.71 -12.29
CA LEU A 171 8.82 -21.25 -12.45
C LEU A 171 7.54 -20.56 -11.97
N VAL A 172 6.37 -21.11 -12.34
CA VAL A 172 5.08 -20.59 -11.86
C VAL A 172 5.05 -20.68 -10.33
N GLY A 173 5.35 -21.84 -9.76
CA GLY A 173 5.35 -22.06 -8.31
C GLY A 173 6.31 -21.14 -7.56
N ALA A 174 7.50 -20.89 -8.11
CA ALA A 174 8.46 -19.96 -7.51
C ALA A 174 7.93 -18.52 -7.50
N VAL A 175 7.29 -18.07 -8.58
CA VAL A 175 6.70 -16.73 -8.61
C VAL A 175 5.50 -16.65 -7.67
N THR A 176 4.54 -17.56 -7.78
CA THR A 176 3.31 -17.51 -6.98
C THR A 176 3.60 -17.71 -5.50
N GLY A 177 4.53 -18.60 -5.15
CA GLY A 177 4.90 -18.89 -3.76
C GLY A 177 5.65 -17.76 -3.08
N GLU A 178 6.48 -17.02 -3.82
CA GLU A 178 7.29 -15.93 -3.25
C GLU A 178 6.56 -14.57 -3.29
N THR A 179 5.69 -14.35 -4.28
CA THR A 179 4.99 -13.06 -4.45
C THR A 179 3.54 -13.07 -3.95
N GLY A 180 2.94 -14.24 -3.74
CA GLY A 180 1.50 -14.38 -3.51
C GLY A 180 0.63 -14.05 -4.72
N LEU A 181 1.22 -13.71 -5.87
CA LEU A 181 0.47 -13.35 -7.07
C LEU A 181 -0.22 -14.58 -7.68
N PRO A 182 -1.44 -14.43 -8.22
CA PRO A 182 -2.10 -15.52 -8.94
C PRO A 182 -1.34 -15.82 -10.24
N GLY A 183 -1.29 -17.10 -10.64
CA GLY A 183 -0.60 -17.53 -11.86
C GLY A 183 -1.08 -16.86 -13.15
N LYS A 184 -2.28 -16.26 -13.14
CA LYS A 184 -2.87 -15.48 -14.24
C LYS A 184 -2.09 -14.21 -14.58
N VAL A 185 -1.27 -13.70 -13.66
CA VAL A 185 -0.35 -12.57 -13.89
C VAL A 185 0.80 -12.93 -14.82
N LEU A 186 1.11 -14.24 -14.93
CA LEU A 186 2.08 -14.76 -15.88
C LEU A 186 1.38 -15.10 -17.19
N GLY A 187 1.85 -14.49 -18.28
CA GLY A 187 1.47 -14.83 -19.64
C GLY A 187 2.26 -16.04 -20.16
N ASP A 188 2.62 -16.01 -21.44
CA ASP A 188 3.30 -17.14 -22.07
C ASP A 188 4.69 -17.41 -21.47
N ILE A 189 4.93 -18.69 -21.15
CA ILE A 189 6.23 -19.18 -20.66
C ILE A 189 6.89 -20.05 -21.73
N LYS A 190 7.95 -19.52 -22.33
CA LYS A 190 8.75 -20.23 -23.34
C LYS A 190 9.99 -20.85 -22.71
N MET A 191 9.93 -22.17 -22.50
CA MET A 191 11.06 -22.96 -21.99
C MET A 191 12.04 -23.37 -23.10
N LEU A 192 13.27 -22.86 -23.07
CA LEU A 192 14.34 -23.26 -23.99
C LEU A 192 15.34 -24.20 -23.32
N LYS A 193 16.35 -24.68 -24.07
CA LYS A 193 17.33 -25.65 -23.55
C LYS A 193 18.11 -25.10 -22.35
N LYS A 194 18.61 -23.85 -22.45
CA LYS A 194 19.47 -23.24 -21.43
C LYS A 194 18.78 -22.15 -20.60
N HIS A 195 17.83 -21.43 -21.19
CA HIS A 195 17.15 -20.29 -20.56
C HIS A 195 15.65 -20.37 -20.85
N SER A 196 14.88 -19.44 -20.30
CA SER A 196 13.43 -19.36 -20.51
C SER A 196 12.99 -17.91 -20.64
N TYR A 197 11.83 -17.69 -21.23
CA TYR A 197 11.17 -16.39 -21.25
C TYR A 197 9.81 -16.50 -20.58
N ILE A 198 9.46 -15.50 -19.79
CA ILE A 198 8.17 -15.40 -19.09
C ILE A 198 7.57 -14.06 -19.43
N GLU A 199 6.35 -14.05 -19.94
CA GLU A 199 5.58 -12.81 -20.03
C GLU A 199 4.91 -12.50 -18.70
N VAL A 200 5.00 -11.25 -18.28
CA VAL A 200 4.47 -10.76 -17.01
C VAL A 200 3.76 -9.45 -17.28
N GLU A 201 2.63 -9.22 -16.65
CA GLU A 201 2.00 -7.90 -16.74
C GLU A 201 2.94 -6.79 -16.30
N SER A 202 2.98 -5.70 -17.06
CA SER A 202 3.98 -4.63 -16.92
C SER A 202 3.96 -3.96 -15.54
N ASN A 203 2.80 -3.92 -14.89
CA ASN A 203 2.62 -3.43 -13.52
C ASN A 203 3.20 -4.38 -12.45
N GLN A 204 3.39 -5.67 -12.75
CA GLN A 204 3.91 -6.69 -11.82
C GLN A 204 5.37 -7.10 -12.08
N VAL A 205 5.98 -6.59 -13.14
CA VAL A 205 7.36 -6.90 -13.54
C VAL A 205 8.37 -6.78 -12.39
N ASN A 206 8.32 -5.70 -11.61
CA ASN A 206 9.30 -5.48 -10.54
C ASN A 206 9.15 -6.50 -9.41
N SER A 207 7.91 -6.83 -9.03
CA SER A 207 7.61 -7.84 -8.01
C SER A 207 8.11 -9.21 -8.44
N VAL A 208 7.82 -9.60 -9.69
CA VAL A 208 8.24 -10.89 -10.24
C VAL A 208 9.77 -10.97 -10.43
N LEU A 209 10.42 -9.89 -10.87
CA LEU A 209 11.89 -9.84 -10.99
C LEU A 209 12.57 -10.00 -9.63
N ASN A 210 12.07 -9.35 -8.59
CA ASN A 210 12.63 -9.46 -7.25
C ASN A 210 12.46 -10.88 -6.69
N ALA A 211 11.28 -11.47 -6.84
CA ALA A 211 11.02 -12.85 -6.42
C ALA A 211 11.93 -13.85 -7.14
N LEU A 212 12.02 -13.76 -8.47
CA LEU A 212 12.86 -14.66 -9.25
C LEU A 212 14.34 -14.49 -8.89
N ASN A 213 14.86 -13.28 -8.75
CA ASN A 213 16.28 -13.07 -8.41
C ASN A 213 16.66 -13.49 -6.98
N ASN A 214 15.68 -13.68 -6.09
CA ASN A 214 15.89 -14.11 -4.71
C ASN A 214 15.63 -15.60 -4.48
N CYS A 215 15.15 -16.34 -5.49
CA CYS A 215 14.80 -17.75 -5.35
C CYS A 215 15.84 -18.71 -5.96
N ASN A 216 15.81 -19.96 -5.48
CA ASN A 216 16.53 -21.09 -6.06
C ASN A 216 15.52 -22.14 -6.53
N ILE A 217 15.64 -22.61 -7.77
CA ILE A 217 14.75 -23.63 -8.33
C ILE A 217 15.56 -24.87 -8.70
N LYS A 218 15.22 -26.01 -8.09
CA LYS A 218 15.91 -27.30 -8.31
C LYS A 218 17.43 -27.19 -8.12
N GLY A 219 17.87 -26.41 -7.12
CA GLY A 219 19.28 -26.17 -6.82
C GLY A 219 19.99 -25.16 -7.74
N ASN A 220 19.28 -24.55 -8.69
CA ASN A 220 19.83 -23.49 -9.56
C ASN A 220 19.45 -22.12 -9.01
N LYS A 221 20.45 -21.24 -8.85
CA LYS A 221 20.20 -19.83 -8.53
C LYS A 221 19.61 -19.12 -9.74
N ILE A 222 18.45 -18.50 -9.52
CA ILE A 222 17.72 -17.84 -10.59
C ILE A 222 18.21 -16.42 -10.77
N LYS A 223 18.38 -16.04 -12.03
CA LYS A 223 18.62 -14.67 -12.46
C LYS A 223 17.60 -14.32 -13.52
N ALA A 224 16.81 -13.30 -13.25
CA ALA A 224 15.79 -12.78 -14.12
C ALA A 224 16.07 -11.31 -14.46
N GLU A 225 15.88 -10.93 -15.73
CA GLU A 225 16.07 -9.57 -16.22
C GLU A 225 15.07 -9.23 -17.32
N LEU A 226 14.84 -7.94 -17.57
CA LEU A 226 14.01 -7.49 -18.68
C LEU A 226 14.59 -8.00 -20.00
N SER A 227 13.78 -8.68 -20.81
CA SER A 227 14.18 -9.07 -22.14
C SER A 227 14.23 -7.81 -23.00
N ARG A 228 15.43 -7.38 -23.38
CA ARG A 228 15.56 -6.38 -24.44
C ARG A 228 15.07 -7.04 -25.73
N ALA A 229 14.06 -6.45 -26.36
CA ALA A 229 13.66 -6.84 -27.70
C ALA A 229 14.89 -6.74 -28.61
N ILE A 230 15.15 -7.80 -29.38
CA ILE A 230 16.00 -7.75 -30.57
C ILE A 230 15.10 -7.30 -31.71
#